data_AF-A0A2N5GY77-F1
#
_entry.id   AF-A0A2N5GY77-F1
#
_cell.length_a   1.000
_cell.length_b   1.000
_cell.length_c   1.000
_cell.angle_alpha   90.00
_cell.angle_beta   90.00
_cell.angle_gamma   90.00
#
_symmetry.space_group_name_H-M   'P 1'
#
loop_
_entity.id
_entity.type
_entity.pdbx_description
1 polymer ?
#
loop_
_entity_poly.entity_id
_entity_poly.type
_entity_poly.pdbx_seq_one_letter_code
_entity_poly.pdbx_strand_id
1 'polypeptide(L)'
;MSRRNNILIPEARQGLDQLKAKVANTENPADAKFETAKEVGVPLKQGYNGNIRAHDAGRVGGNLGGSMVRELIKMAQQDLAKKVNSLDYPVVVLNKLDKSYQMKYNNEDSPK
;
A
#
# COMPACT_ATOMS: atom_id res chain seq x y z
N MET A 1 -11.72 -13.47 25.32
CA MET A 1 -11.44 -14.35 24.17
C MET A 1 -10.64 -13.59 23.13
N SER A 2 -9.36 -13.90 22.97
CA SER A 2 -8.56 -13.38 21.85
C SER A 2 -8.98 -14.14 20.60
N ARG A 3 -9.74 -13.50 19.70
CA ARG A 3 -10.08 -14.10 18.41
C ARG A 3 -8.77 -14.22 17.61
N ARG A 4 -8.40 -15.46 17.26
CA ARG A 4 -7.26 -15.74 16.39
C ARG A 4 -7.52 -15.12 15.02
N ASN A 5 -6.95 -13.95 14.79
CA ASN A 5 -6.86 -13.40 13.44
C ASN A 5 -5.77 -14.21 12.70
N ASN A 6 -6.20 -15.20 11.94
CA ASN A 6 -5.35 -15.90 10.98
C ASN A 6 -5.08 -14.94 9.83
N ILE A 7 -3.87 -14.38 9.80
CA ILE A 7 -3.38 -13.61 8.66
C ILE A 7 -2.96 -14.58 7.55
N LEU A 8 -3.05 -14.14 6.30
CA LEU A 8 -2.74 -14.99 5.14
C LEU A 8 -1.29 -15.48 5.15
N ILE A 9 -0.36 -14.62 5.57
CA ILE A 9 1.07 -14.92 5.68
C ILE A 9 1.47 -14.79 7.16
N PRO A 10 1.64 -15.91 7.90
CA PRO A 10 1.94 -15.90 9.34
C PRO A 10 3.20 -15.10 9.70
N GLU A 11 4.23 -15.19 8.87
CA GLU A 11 5.54 -14.57 9.08
C GLU A 11 5.45 -13.04 9.04
N ALA A 12 4.44 -12.49 8.36
CA ALA A 12 4.21 -11.05 8.27
C ALA A 12 3.60 -10.45 9.56
N ARG A 13 3.32 -11.25 10.60
CA ARG A 13 2.64 -10.79 11.83
C ARG A 13 3.31 -9.56 12.43
N GLN A 14 4.63 -9.61 12.63
CA GLN A 14 5.37 -8.52 13.28
C GLN A 14 5.30 -7.23 12.44
N GLY A 15 5.50 -7.33 11.13
CA GLY A 15 5.40 -6.17 10.23
C GLY A 15 3.98 -5.59 10.17
N LEU A 16 2.95 -6.44 10.16
CA LEU A 16 1.55 -6.00 10.21
C LEU A 16 1.20 -5.34 11.55
N ASP A 17 1.75 -5.82 12.65
CA ASP A 17 1.55 -5.19 13.96
C ASP A 17 2.23 -3.81 14.03
N GLN A 18 3.45 -3.68 13.51
CA GLN A 18 4.12 -2.38 13.39
C GLN A 18 3.33 -1.42 12.47
N LEU A 19 2.84 -1.91 11.33
CA LEU A 19 2.02 -1.12 10.43
C LEU A 19 0.73 -0.66 11.12
N LYS A 20 0.05 -1.55 11.84
CA LYS A 20 -1.17 -1.25 12.59
C LYS A 20 -0.96 -0.14 13.62
N ALA A 21 0.16 -0.21 14.35
CA ALA A 21 0.55 0.82 15.31
C ALA A 21 0.82 2.17 14.60
N LYS A 22 1.59 2.13 13.50
CA LYS A 22 1.90 3.30 12.67
C LYS A 22 0.65 4.00 12.14
N VAL A 23 -0.27 3.27 11.51
CA VAL A 23 -1.45 3.90 10.87
C VAL A 23 -2.46 4.45 11.88
N ALA A 24 -2.47 3.91 13.10
CA ALA A 24 -3.34 4.37 14.19
C ALA A 24 -2.63 5.35 15.14
N ASN A 25 -1.43 5.83 14.79
CA ASN A 25 -0.63 6.77 15.58
C ASN A 25 -0.47 6.35 17.05
N THR A 26 -0.18 5.06 17.28
CA THR A 26 0.01 4.49 18.62
C THR A 26 1.31 3.70 18.68
N GLU A 27 1.89 3.58 19.88
CA GLU A 27 3.08 2.74 20.10
C GLU A 27 2.73 1.25 20.16
N ASN A 28 1.56 0.92 20.71
CA ASN A 28 1.13 -0.44 20.93
C ASN A 28 0.06 -0.86 19.91
N PRO A 29 0.31 -1.90 19.08
CA PRO A 29 -0.67 -2.39 18.10
C PRO A 29 -2.02 -2.79 18.70
N ALA A 30 -2.06 -3.18 19.99
CA ALA A 30 -3.30 -3.54 20.68
C ALA A 30 -4.23 -2.34 20.91
N ASP A 31 -3.66 -1.14 20.98
CA ASP A 31 -4.38 0.10 21.30
C ASP A 31 -4.93 0.80 20.07
N ALA A 32 -4.48 0.41 18.86
CA ALA A 32 -4.88 0.99 17.58
C ALA A 32 -6.40 1.10 17.37
N LYS A 33 -7.16 0.10 17.85
CA LYS A 33 -8.63 0.10 17.74
C LYS A 33 -9.29 1.17 18.62
N PHE A 34 -8.69 1.53 19.75
CA PHE A 34 -9.20 2.56 20.65
C PHE A 34 -8.88 3.94 20.12
N GLU A 35 -7.66 4.16 19.62
CA GLU A 35 -7.30 5.41 18.96
C GLU A 35 -8.16 5.66 17.72
N THR A 36 -8.31 4.66 16.86
CA THR A 36 -9.21 4.77 15.70
C THR A 36 -10.65 5.06 16.14
N ALA A 37 -11.14 4.40 17.20
CA ALA A 37 -12.49 4.63 17.71
C ALA A 37 -12.68 6.07 18.22
N LYS A 38 -11.68 6.63 18.90
CA LYS A 38 -11.66 8.01 19.35
C LYS A 38 -11.72 8.99 18.16
N GLU A 39 -10.94 8.74 17.12
CA GLU A 39 -10.95 9.56 15.89
C GLU A 39 -12.32 9.55 15.20
N VAL A 40 -13.00 8.40 15.17
CA VAL A 40 -14.31 8.27 14.50
C VAL A 40 -15.51 8.51 15.44
N GLY A 41 -15.26 8.99 16.66
CA GLY A 41 -16.30 9.32 17.65
C GLY A 41 -17.12 8.12 18.14
N VAL A 42 -16.54 6.92 18.18
CA VAL A 42 -17.19 5.71 18.69
C VAL A 42 -16.74 5.43 20.12
N PRO A 43 -17.66 5.28 21.09
CA PRO A 43 -17.32 5.04 22.49
C PRO A 43 -16.92 3.58 22.72
N LEU A 44 -15.72 3.21 22.28
CA LEU A 44 -15.12 1.89 22.50
C LEU A 44 -14.37 1.88 23.84
N LYS A 45 -14.68 0.91 24.71
CA LYS A 45 -14.05 0.78 26.04
C LYS A 45 -13.23 -0.49 26.18
N GLN A 46 -12.31 -0.53 27.14
CA GLN A 46 -11.68 -1.78 27.53
C GLN A 46 -12.75 -2.74 28.10
N GLY A 47 -12.71 -4.01 27.69
CA GLY A 47 -13.68 -5.02 28.10
C GLY A 47 -14.86 -5.19 27.15
N TYR A 48 -16.08 -5.29 27.69
CA TYR A 48 -17.28 -5.65 26.93
C TYR A 48 -17.85 -4.49 26.13
N ASN A 49 -17.98 -4.69 24.82
CA ASN A 49 -18.54 -3.72 23.87
C ASN A 49 -19.73 -4.29 23.08
N GLY A 50 -20.43 -5.29 23.62
CA GLY A 50 -21.52 -5.96 22.88
C GLY A 50 -22.76 -5.09 22.68
N ASN A 51 -22.86 -3.95 23.37
CA ASN A 51 -23.90 -2.95 23.17
C ASN A 51 -23.57 -1.92 22.07
N ILE A 52 -22.36 -1.95 21.50
CA ILE A 52 -22.00 -1.09 20.37
C ILE A 52 -22.78 -1.53 19.13
N ARG A 53 -23.34 -0.55 18.40
CA ARG A 53 -24.04 -0.82 17.15
C ARG A 53 -23.09 -1.45 16.13
N ALA A 54 -23.57 -2.44 15.39
CA ALA A 54 -22.78 -3.10 14.35
C ALA A 54 -22.18 -2.10 13.34
N HIS A 55 -22.94 -1.05 13.00
CA HIS A 55 -22.47 0.07 12.18
C HIS A 55 -21.22 0.76 12.77
N ASP A 56 -21.23 1.07 14.06
CA ASP A 56 -20.12 1.76 14.72
C ASP A 56 -18.90 0.87 14.85
N ALA A 57 -19.09 -0.42 15.17
CA ALA A 57 -18.01 -1.40 15.16
C ALA A 57 -17.39 -1.55 13.76
N GLY A 58 -18.24 -1.58 12.72
CA GLY A 58 -17.83 -1.59 11.33
C GLY A 58 -17.07 -0.32 10.93
N ARG A 59 -17.50 0.85 11.40
CA ARG A 59 -16.81 2.13 11.17
C ARG A 59 -15.40 2.12 11.76
N VAL A 60 -15.22 1.65 13.00
CA VAL A 60 -13.88 1.54 13.61
C VAL A 60 -13.00 0.56 12.84
N GLY A 61 -13.51 -0.67 12.61
CA GLY A 61 -12.74 -1.71 11.92
C GLY A 61 -12.40 -1.35 10.46
N GLY A 62 -13.34 -0.73 9.75
CA GLY A 62 -13.18 -0.29 8.36
C GLY A 62 -12.19 0.86 8.23
N ASN A 63 -12.19 1.83 9.15
CA ASN A 63 -11.19 2.91 9.13
C ASN A 63 -9.79 2.40 9.40
N LEU A 64 -9.60 1.55 10.42
CA LEU A 64 -8.30 0.97 10.74
C LEU A 64 -7.82 0.03 9.62
N GLY A 65 -8.66 -0.94 9.23
CA GLY A 65 -8.35 -1.92 8.19
C GLY A 65 -8.10 -1.29 6.82
N GLY A 66 -8.97 -0.36 6.41
CA GLY A 66 -8.84 0.36 5.15
C GLY A 66 -7.56 1.20 5.10
N SER A 67 -7.17 1.84 6.20
CA SER A 67 -5.93 2.61 6.27
C SER A 67 -4.69 1.73 6.15
N MET A 68 -4.68 0.55 6.81
CA MET A 68 -3.61 -0.44 6.63
C MET A 68 -3.49 -0.88 5.16
N VAL A 69 -4.61 -1.21 4.51
CA VAL A 69 -4.60 -1.63 3.09
C VAL A 69 -4.08 -0.53 2.18
N ARG A 70 -4.51 0.72 2.37
CA ARG A 70 -4.01 1.86 1.59
C ARG A 70 -2.50 2.02 1.74
N GLU A 71 -1.98 1.94 2.97
CA GLU A 71 -0.56 2.08 3.23
C GLU A 71 0.25 0.90 2.65
N LEU A 72 -0.27 -0.34 2.68
CA LEU A 72 0.36 -1.49 2.01
C LEU A 72 0.45 -1.30 0.50
N ILE A 73 -0.63 -0.84 -0.13
CA ILE A 73 -0.66 -0.56 -1.58
C ILE A 73 0.38 0.52 -1.92
N LYS A 74 0.45 1.58 -1.11
CA LYS A 74 1.42 2.65 -1.29
C LYS A 74 2.86 2.14 -1.17
N MET A 75 3.18 1.32 -0.18
CA MET A 75 4.50 0.69 -0.04
C MET A 75 4.86 -0.16 -1.27
N ALA A 76 3.91 -1.00 -1.72
CA ALA A 76 4.12 -1.83 -2.91
C ALA A 76 4.36 -0.99 -4.18
N GLN A 77 3.60 0.10 -4.37
CA GLN A 77 3.81 1.03 -5.48
C GLN A 77 5.19 1.69 -5.43
N GLN A 78 5.64 2.11 -4.24
CA GLN A 78 6.96 2.72 -4.05
C GLN A 78 8.08 1.73 -4.35
N ASP A 79 7.95 0.48 -3.92
CA ASP A 79 8.96 -0.55 -4.17
C ASP A 79 9.02 -0.95 -5.65
N LEU A 80 7.87 -1.01 -6.33
CA LEU A 80 7.82 -1.18 -7.78
C LEU A 80 8.48 -0.02 -8.53
N ALA A 81 8.20 1.23 -8.14
CA ALA A 81 8.80 2.40 -8.76
C ALA A 81 10.32 2.45 -8.57
N LYS A 82 10.82 2.12 -7.38
CA LYS A 82 12.27 1.99 -7.12
C LYS A 82 12.89 0.91 -8.00
N LYS A 83 12.22 -0.25 -8.14
CA LYS A 83 12.70 -1.34 -8.99
C LYS A 83 12.79 -0.92 -10.45
N VAL A 84 11.76 -0.24 -10.97
CA VAL A 84 11.76 0.32 -12.34
C VAL A 84 12.91 1.30 -12.53
N ASN A 85 13.13 2.21 -11.59
CA ASN A 85 14.22 3.19 -11.68
C ASN A 85 15.62 2.57 -11.51
N SER A 86 15.74 1.48 -10.73
CA SER A 86 16.99 0.73 -10.53
C SER A 86 17.31 -0.23 -11.69
N LEU A 87 16.31 -0.60 -12.48
CA LEU A 87 16.48 -1.24 -13.79
C LEU A 87 16.77 -0.15 -14.81
N ASP A 88 17.94 0.47 -14.65
CA ASP A 88 18.54 1.41 -15.58
C ASP A 88 18.97 0.62 -16.84
N TYR A 89 17.99 0.12 -17.61
CA TYR A 89 18.23 -0.12 -19.03
C TYR A 89 18.45 1.26 -19.62
N PRO A 90 19.66 1.57 -20.13
CA PRO A 90 19.96 2.92 -20.57
C PRO A 90 18.94 3.33 -21.63
N VAL A 91 18.19 4.41 -21.35
CA VAL A 91 17.43 5.20 -22.35
C VAL A 91 18.43 5.94 -23.27
N VAL A 92 19.44 5.21 -23.75
CA VAL A 92 20.49 5.66 -24.66
C VAL A 92 20.52 4.75 -25.91
N VAL A 93 19.75 3.66 -25.94
CA VAL A 93 19.71 2.75 -27.09
C VAL A 93 18.56 3.05 -28.07
N LEU A 94 17.49 3.73 -27.65
CA LEU A 94 16.40 4.10 -28.57
C LEU A 94 16.77 5.30 -29.47
N ASN A 95 17.58 6.25 -28.99
CA ASN A 95 17.99 7.41 -29.81
C ASN A 95 19.16 7.14 -30.78
N LYS A 96 19.89 6.02 -30.62
CA LYS A 96 20.91 5.58 -31.60
C LYS A 96 20.33 4.71 -32.72
N LEU A 97 19.21 4.03 -32.47
CA LEU A 97 18.47 3.32 -33.51
C LEU A 97 17.62 4.26 -34.36
N ASP A 98 17.10 5.35 -33.78
CA ASP A 98 16.31 6.33 -34.54
C ASP A 98 17.14 7.02 -35.65
N LYS A 99 18.38 7.46 -35.38
CA LYS A 99 19.22 8.08 -36.44
C LYS A 99 19.67 7.11 -37.55
N SER A 100 19.88 5.83 -37.24
CA SER A 100 20.28 4.83 -38.26
C SER A 100 19.08 4.31 -39.05
N TYR A 101 17.88 4.27 -38.46
CA TYR A 101 16.63 4.00 -39.18
C TYR A 101 16.20 5.20 -40.05
N GLN A 102 16.26 6.43 -39.55
CA GLN A 102 15.90 7.65 -40.31
C GLN A 102 16.85 7.91 -41.49
N MET A 103 18.13 7.56 -41.38
CA MET A 103 19.10 7.63 -42.49
C MET A 103 18.83 6.62 -43.62
N LYS A 104 18.13 5.50 -43.34
CA LYS A 104 17.79 4.50 -44.36
C LYS A 104 16.55 4.88 -45.19
N TYR A 105 15.71 5.79 -44.72
CA TYR A 105 14.46 6.18 -45.41
C TYR A 105 14.56 7.49 -46.22
N ASN A 106 15.71 8.17 -46.20
CA ASN A 106 15.90 9.43 -46.93
C ASN A 106 16.77 9.31 -48.20
N ASN A 107 17.19 8.09 -48.57
CA ASN A 107 17.92 7.80 -49.81
C ASN A 107 17.13 6.80 -50.66
N GLU A 108 15.90 7.15 -51.03
CA GLU A 108 15.30 6.61 -52.25
C GLU A 108 15.43 7.69 -53.33
N ASP A 109 16.54 7.61 -54.07
CA ASP A 109 16.59 8.07 -55.44
C ASP A 109 15.43 7.39 -56.18
N SER A 110 14.36 8.15 -56.43
CA SER A 110 13.26 7.71 -57.27
C SER A 110 13.78 7.55 -58.70
N PRO A 111 13.80 6.34 -59.31
CA PRO A 111 13.95 6.24 -60.74
C PRO A 111 12.67 6.77 -61.39
N LYS A 112 12.82 7.71 -62.32
CA LYS A 112 11.74 8.17 -63.21
C LYS A 112 11.20 7.03 -64.05
#